data_AF-A0A938AXK6-F1
#
_entry.id   AF-A0A938AXK6-F1
#
_cell.length_a   1.000
_cell.length_b   1.000
_cell.length_c   1.000
_cell.angle_alpha   90.00
_cell.angle_beta   90.00
_cell.angle_gamma   90.00
#
_symmetry.space_group_name_H-M   'P 1'
#
loop_
_entity.id
_entity.type
_entity.pdbx_description
1 polymer ?
#
loop_
_entity_poly.entity_id
_entity_poly.type
_entity_poly.pdbx_seq_one_letter_code
_entity_poly.pdbx_strand_id
1 'polypeptide(L)'
;MKTKGIIIIVVALALVLIGLIVKSKFFGRQGPGALQISTTPRATVFLDGNQVGVTPFFNDKLEAGEHTVKLVPESTTDNLLPWEGKVNLIPSILTVINRNFAASEAEASGEVLTLEKIGRKDKSALAVVSLPDQAVVKLEGEPKGFAPIT
;
A
#
# COMPACT_ATOMS: atom_id res chain seq x y z
N MET A 1 33.42 22.30 42.30
CA MET A 1 33.43 22.54 40.84
C MET A 1 33.00 21.33 39.99
N LYS A 2 33.21 20.07 40.43
CA LYS A 2 32.89 18.86 39.63
C LYS A 2 31.39 18.56 39.43
N THR A 3 30.52 18.86 40.41
CA THR A 3 29.07 18.60 40.34
C THR A 3 28.32 19.49 39.35
N LYS A 4 28.75 20.74 39.18
CA LYS A 4 28.11 21.67 38.21
C LYS A 4 28.35 21.26 36.75
N GLY A 5 29.53 20.68 36.45
CA GLY A 5 29.84 20.16 35.11
C GLY A 5 29.02 18.92 34.74
N ILE A 6 28.77 18.03 35.71
CA ILE A 6 27.93 16.83 35.50
C ILE A 6 26.49 17.23 35.16
N ILE A 7 25.92 18.22 35.84
CA ILE A 7 24.55 18.69 35.58
C ILE A 7 24.42 19.23 34.14
N ILE A 8 25.41 19.98 33.66
CA ILE A 8 25.40 20.53 32.29
C ILE A 8 25.44 19.40 31.25
N ILE A 9 26.26 18.37 31.47
CA ILE A 9 26.36 17.21 30.57
C ILE A 9 25.04 16.43 30.53
N VAL A 10 24.40 16.19 31.69
CA VAL A 10 23.12 15.47 31.76
C VAL A 10 22.02 16.25 31.05
N VAL A 11 21.96 17.57 31.22
CA VAL A 11 20.97 18.43 30.52
C VAL A 11 21.21 18.45 29.01
N ALA A 12 22.47 18.53 28.57
CA ALA A 12 22.80 18.47 27.15
C ALA A 12 22.41 17.11 26.54
N LEU A 13 22.68 16.00 27.25
CA LEU A 13 22.29 14.67 26.79
C LEU A 13 20.77 14.51 26.70
N ALA A 14 20.04 15.03 27.68
CA ALA A 14 18.59 15.02 27.70
C ALA A 14 18.01 15.82 26.51
N LEU A 15 18.58 16.99 26.19
CA LEU A 15 18.15 17.78 25.04
C LEU A 15 18.43 17.08 23.70
N VAL A 16 19.57 16.38 23.58
CA VAL A 16 19.88 15.57 22.38
C VAL A 16 18.92 14.40 22.24
N LEU A 17 18.61 13.69 23.33
CA LEU A 17 17.63 12.60 23.34
C LEU A 17 16.22 13.10 22.98
N ILE A 18 15.80 14.24 23.54
CA ILE A 18 14.53 14.88 23.18
C ILE A 18 14.53 15.27 21.70
N GLY A 19 15.62 15.86 21.20
CA GLY A 19 15.77 16.22 19.78
C GLY A 19 15.66 15.02 18.84
N LEU A 20 16.23 13.88 19.21
CA LEU A 20 16.13 12.63 18.44
C LEU A 20 14.70 12.07 18.44
N ILE A 21 14.01 12.10 19.59
CA ILE A 21 12.61 11.65 19.71
C ILE A 21 11.67 12.57 18.91
N VAL A 22 11.87 13.89 18.98
CA VAL A 22 11.07 14.87 18.24
C VAL A 22 11.31 14.72 16.74
N LYS A 23 12.57 14.58 16.29
CA LYS A 23 12.89 14.31 14.88
C LYS A 23 12.22 13.04 14.38
N SER A 24 12.25 11.95 15.15
CA SER A 24 11.57 10.70 14.80
C SER A 24 10.06 10.88 14.58
N LYS A 25 9.37 11.61 15.46
CA LYS A 25 7.91 11.77 15.37
C LYS A 25 7.46 12.83 14.37
N PHE A 26 8.26 13.88 14.15
CA PHE A 26 7.88 14.99 13.25
C PHE A 26 8.35 14.81 11.80
N PHE A 27 9.51 14.19 11.55
CA PHE A 27 9.99 13.94 10.18
C PHE A 27 9.43 12.66 9.55
N GLY A 28 8.68 11.85 10.31
CA GLY A 28 8.07 10.60 9.83
C GLY A 28 6.67 10.74 9.24
N ARG A 29 6.03 11.91 9.32
CA ARG A 29 4.73 12.14 8.69
C ARG A 29 4.90 12.34 7.19
N GLN A 30 4.86 11.22 6.47
CA GLN A 30 4.74 11.21 5.03
C GLN A 30 3.37 11.81 4.64
N GLY A 31 3.30 12.53 3.52
CA GLY A 31 2.05 13.11 3.02
C GLY A 31 1.01 12.02 2.71
N PRO A 32 -0.27 12.39 2.50
CA PRO A 32 -1.31 11.39 2.29
C PRO A 32 -1.12 10.59 0.99
N GLY A 33 -1.46 9.30 1.05
CA GLY A 33 -1.61 8.44 -0.11
C GLY A 33 -3.07 8.36 -0.58
N ALA A 34 -3.26 7.94 -1.83
CA ALA A 34 -4.59 7.74 -2.39
C ALA A 34 -4.86 6.27 -2.70
N LEU A 35 -6.09 5.82 -2.44
CA LEU A 35 -6.55 4.46 -2.69
C LEU A 35 -7.89 4.49 -3.42
N GLN A 36 -7.96 3.79 -4.55
CA GLN A 36 -9.18 3.52 -5.29
C GLN A 36 -9.42 2.02 -5.36
N ILE A 37 -10.63 1.58 -5.06
CA ILE A 37 -11.01 0.17 -5.06
C ILE A 37 -12.30 -0.01 -5.85
N SER A 38 -12.26 -0.91 -6.85
CA SER A 38 -13.43 -1.34 -7.61
C SER A 38 -13.56 -2.86 -7.54
N THR A 39 -14.78 -3.36 -7.39
CA THR A 39 -15.02 -4.80 -7.33
C THR A 39 -16.28 -5.25 -8.06
N THR A 40 -16.27 -6.52 -8.47
CA THR A 40 -17.45 -7.22 -8.99
C THR A 40 -17.66 -8.51 -8.19
N PRO A 41 -18.79 -8.70 -7.47
CA PRO A 41 -19.81 -7.70 -7.12
C PRO A 41 -19.32 -6.66 -6.10
N ARG A 42 -20.24 -5.81 -5.62
CA ARG A 42 -19.98 -4.85 -4.52
C ARG A 42 -19.44 -5.56 -3.28
N ALA A 43 -18.54 -4.90 -2.56
CA ALA A 43 -17.91 -5.40 -1.35
C ALA A 43 -17.79 -4.32 -0.26
N THR A 44 -17.84 -4.74 0.99
CA THR A 44 -17.42 -3.93 2.14
C THR A 44 -15.90 -3.83 2.20
N VAL A 45 -15.39 -2.63 2.43
CA VAL A 45 -13.96 -2.31 2.49
C VAL A 45 -13.53 -2.14 3.94
N PHE A 46 -12.51 -2.90 4.33
CA PHE A 46 -11.81 -2.76 5.59
C PHE A 46 -10.36 -2.33 5.32
N LEU A 47 -9.90 -1.34 6.09
CA LEU A 47 -8.52 -0.87 6.10
C LEU A 47 -7.97 -1.03 7.52
N ASP A 48 -6.90 -1.81 7.66
CA ASP A 48 -6.27 -2.15 8.94
C ASP A 48 -7.26 -2.69 9.98
N GLY A 49 -8.19 -3.53 9.52
CA GLY A 49 -9.24 -4.14 10.34
C GLY A 49 -10.46 -3.24 10.61
N ASN A 50 -10.42 -1.96 10.27
CA ASN A 50 -11.54 -1.04 10.44
C ASN A 50 -12.39 -0.96 9.17
N GLN A 51 -13.71 -1.05 9.28
CA GLN A 51 -14.60 -0.81 8.15
C GLN A 51 -14.55 0.67 7.75
N VAL A 52 -14.16 0.96 6.52
CA VAL A 52 -14.01 2.33 5.99
C VAL A 52 -15.05 2.70 4.94
N GLY A 53 -15.74 1.71 4.36
CA GLY A 53 -16.76 1.95 3.35
C GLY A 53 -17.18 0.71 2.59
N VAL A 54 -17.72 0.92 1.38
CA VAL A 54 -18.12 -0.12 0.42
C VAL A 54 -17.64 0.27 -0.98
N THR A 55 -17.52 -0.68 -1.89
CA THR A 55 -17.04 -0.42 -3.26
C THR A 55 -18.17 0.07 -4.20
N PRO A 56 -17.86 0.93 -5.19
CA PRO A 56 -16.56 1.57 -5.44
C PRO A 56 -16.14 2.52 -4.30
N PHE A 57 -14.87 2.48 -3.93
CA PHE A 57 -14.31 3.25 -2.83
C PHE A 57 -13.15 4.12 -3.33
N PHE A 58 -13.09 5.37 -2.86
CA PHE A 58 -12.00 6.30 -3.16
C PHE A 58 -11.68 7.15 -1.91
N ASN A 59 -10.41 7.23 -1.55
CA ASN A 59 -9.92 8.13 -0.50
C ASN A 59 -8.49 8.58 -0.81
N ASP A 60 -8.26 9.90 -0.88
CA ASP A 60 -6.98 10.55 -1.19
C ASP A 60 -6.27 11.14 0.04
N LYS A 61 -6.79 10.85 1.24
CA LYS A 61 -6.31 11.37 2.53
C LYS A 61 -5.93 10.24 3.50
N LEU A 62 -5.53 9.09 2.97
CA LEU A 62 -5.05 7.99 3.77
C LEU A 62 -3.62 8.28 4.25
N GLU A 63 -3.25 7.79 5.42
CA GLU A 63 -1.86 7.82 5.85
C GLU A 63 -1.00 7.05 4.84
N ALA A 64 0.22 7.51 4.60
CA ALA A 64 1.14 6.78 3.74
C ALA A 64 1.86 5.70 4.55
N GLY A 65 2.15 4.56 3.91
CA GLY A 65 2.75 3.39 4.53
C GLY A 65 2.05 2.09 4.16
N GLU A 66 2.42 1.02 4.85
CA GLU A 66 1.79 -0.29 4.67
C GLU A 66 0.41 -0.32 5.32
N HIS A 67 -0.59 -0.70 4.52
CA HIS A 67 -1.96 -0.92 4.96
C HIS A 67 -2.42 -2.33 4.58
N THR A 68 -3.21 -2.96 5.45
CA THR A 68 -3.91 -4.20 5.14
C THR A 68 -5.30 -3.89 4.65
N VAL A 69 -5.60 -4.24 3.40
CA VAL A 69 -6.91 -4.07 2.79
C VAL A 69 -7.62 -5.41 2.79
N LYS A 70 -8.84 -5.44 3.33
CA LYS A 70 -9.73 -6.60 3.25
C LYS A 70 -11.04 -6.20 2.57
N LEU A 71 -11.46 -7.00 1.60
CA LEU A 71 -12.67 -6.80 0.82
C LEU A 71 -13.60 -7.99 1.02
N VAL A 72 -14.83 -7.72 1.47
CA VAL A 72 -15.84 -8.74 1.75
C VAL A 72 -17.01 -8.55 0.80
N PRO A 73 -17.26 -9.47 -0.15
CA PRO A 73 -18.40 -9.40 -1.07
C PRO A 73 -19.73 -9.28 -0.33
N GLU A 74 -20.64 -8.47 -0.84
CA GLU A 74 -22.01 -8.32 -0.29
C GLU A 74 -23.01 -9.32 -0.90
N SER A 75 -22.58 -10.17 -1.84
CA SER A 75 -23.47 -11.20 -2.42
C SER A 75 -23.87 -12.22 -1.35
N THR A 76 -25.17 -12.46 -1.24
CA THR A 76 -25.75 -13.48 -0.36
C THR A 76 -26.11 -14.77 -1.10
N THR A 77 -26.04 -14.76 -2.43
CA THR A 77 -26.48 -15.86 -3.29
C THR A 77 -25.30 -16.74 -3.70
N ASP A 78 -24.14 -16.12 -3.87
CA ASP A 78 -22.93 -16.78 -4.33
C ASP A 78 -21.98 -16.95 -3.14
N ASN A 79 -21.42 -18.15 -2.97
CA ASN A 79 -20.42 -18.45 -1.94
C ASN A 79 -19.05 -17.85 -2.31
N LEU A 80 -18.96 -16.52 -2.36
CA LEU A 80 -17.77 -15.80 -2.78
C LEU A 80 -16.77 -15.65 -1.64
N LEU A 81 -15.49 -15.87 -1.95
CA LEU A 81 -14.43 -15.71 -0.97
C LEU A 81 -14.06 -14.22 -0.77
N PRO A 82 -13.86 -13.76 0.47
CA PRO A 82 -13.27 -12.44 0.72
C PRO A 82 -11.82 -12.42 0.24
N TRP A 83 -11.34 -11.21 -0.09
CA TRP A 83 -9.95 -11.00 -0.45
C TRP A 83 -9.25 -10.16 0.62
N GLU A 84 -8.01 -10.49 0.95
CA GLU A 84 -7.15 -9.70 1.82
C GLU A 84 -5.77 -9.53 1.17
N GLY A 85 -5.22 -8.33 1.25
CA GLY A 85 -3.90 -8.03 0.70
C GLY A 85 -3.27 -6.80 1.34
N LYS A 86 -1.94 -6.77 1.34
CA LYS A 86 -1.16 -5.62 1.80
C LYS A 86 -0.85 -4.69 0.64
N VAL A 87 -1.00 -3.39 0.87
CA VAL A 87 -0.60 -2.35 -0.07
C VAL A 87 0.25 -1.31 0.63
N ASN A 88 1.27 -0.80 -0.06
CA ASN A 88 2.06 0.32 0.42
C ASN A 88 1.57 1.60 -0.24
N LEU A 89 0.90 2.47 0.51
CA LEU A 89 0.42 3.76 0.04
C LEU A 89 1.56 4.76 0.03
N ILE A 90 1.89 5.27 -1.16
CA ILE A 90 2.95 6.25 -1.36
C ILE A 90 2.35 7.66 -1.39
N PRO A 91 2.98 8.66 -0.75
CA PRO A 91 2.47 10.02 -0.76
C PRO A 91 2.23 10.57 -2.17
N SER A 92 1.05 11.16 -2.39
CA SER A 92 0.66 11.73 -3.69
C SER A 92 0.61 10.74 -4.86
N ILE A 93 0.58 9.44 -4.58
CA ILE A 93 0.39 8.38 -5.57
C ILE A 93 -0.96 7.70 -5.33
N LEU A 94 -1.66 7.43 -6.42
CA LEU A 94 -2.87 6.60 -6.42
C LEU A 94 -2.49 5.13 -6.52
N THR A 95 -2.89 4.36 -5.52
CA THR A 95 -2.94 2.89 -5.59
C THR A 95 -4.34 2.46 -6.02
N VAL A 96 -4.42 1.60 -7.02
CA VAL A 96 -5.68 1.08 -7.56
C VAL A 96 -5.77 -0.41 -7.28
N ILE A 97 -6.91 -0.85 -6.75
CA ILE A 97 -7.24 -2.26 -6.56
C ILE A 97 -8.50 -2.57 -7.35
N ASN A 98 -8.41 -3.51 -8.28
CA ASN A 98 -9.56 -4.03 -9.01
C ASN A 98 -9.71 -5.52 -8.70
N ARG A 99 -10.89 -5.98 -8.25
CA ARG A 99 -11.14 -7.40 -7.97
C ARG A 99 -12.45 -7.91 -8.56
N ASN A 100 -12.40 -9.10 -9.14
CA ASN A 100 -13.57 -9.91 -9.44
C ASN A 100 -13.55 -11.12 -8.52
N PHE A 101 -14.59 -11.25 -7.70
CA PHE A 101 -14.70 -12.35 -6.75
C PHE A 101 -15.20 -13.62 -7.42
N ALA A 102 -14.77 -14.75 -6.88
CA ALA A 102 -15.22 -16.08 -7.27
C ALA A 102 -15.34 -16.97 -6.04
N ALA A 103 -15.86 -18.19 -6.24
CA ALA A 103 -16.01 -19.18 -5.18
C ALA A 103 -14.68 -19.82 -4.75
N SER A 104 -13.62 -19.64 -5.54
CA SER A 104 -12.27 -20.12 -5.26
C SER A 104 -11.21 -19.09 -5.66
N GLU A 105 -10.03 -19.15 -5.04
CA GLU A 105 -8.91 -18.26 -5.39
C GLU A 105 -8.43 -18.45 -6.83
N ALA A 106 -8.50 -19.68 -7.35
CA ALA A 106 -8.07 -20.02 -8.71
C ALA A 106 -8.99 -19.41 -9.79
N GLU A 107 -10.24 -19.13 -9.45
CA GLU A 107 -11.23 -18.51 -10.34
C GLU A 107 -11.34 -16.99 -10.12
N ALA A 108 -10.86 -16.49 -8.99
CA ALA A 108 -10.85 -15.07 -8.68
C ALA A 108 -9.78 -14.35 -9.52
N SER A 109 -10.05 -13.10 -9.88
CA SER A 109 -9.11 -12.32 -10.68
C SER A 109 -9.00 -10.88 -10.17
N GLY A 110 -7.91 -10.22 -10.48
CA GLY A 110 -7.78 -8.79 -10.24
C GLY A 110 -6.33 -8.34 -10.26
N GLU A 111 -6.15 -7.06 -9.93
CA GLU A 111 -4.86 -6.39 -9.99
C GLU A 111 -4.70 -5.37 -8.85
N VAL A 112 -3.44 -5.11 -8.51
CA VAL A 112 -3.03 -3.97 -7.70
C VAL A 112 -2.06 -3.17 -8.56
N LEU A 113 -2.40 -1.93 -8.86
CA LEU A 113 -1.58 -1.01 -9.63
C LEU A 113 -1.10 0.13 -8.72
N THR A 114 0.19 0.41 -8.75
CA THR A 114 0.80 1.55 -8.06
C THR A 114 1.89 2.15 -8.92
N LEU A 115 2.29 3.38 -8.62
CA LEU A 115 3.36 4.08 -9.30
C LEU A 115 4.48 4.39 -8.30
N GLU A 116 5.72 4.12 -8.72
CA GLU A 116 6.89 4.48 -7.93
C GLU A 116 7.78 5.45 -8.69
N LYS A 117 8.37 6.40 -7.97
CA LYS A 117 9.31 7.34 -8.56
C LYS A 117 10.64 6.65 -8.79
N ILE A 118 11.07 6.57 -10.04
CA ILE A 118 12.40 6.09 -10.40
C ILE A 118 13.43 7.24 -10.43
N GLY A 119 14.69 6.93 -10.15
CA GLY A 119 15.76 7.94 -10.04
C GLY A 119 16.09 8.67 -11.36
N ARG A 120 15.79 8.06 -12.51
CA ARG A 120 15.98 8.65 -13.85
C ARG A 120 14.69 9.28 -14.36
N LYS A 121 14.71 10.59 -14.59
CA LYS A 121 13.54 11.37 -15.03
C LYS A 121 13.18 11.19 -16.51
N ASP A 122 14.10 10.64 -17.31
CA ASP A 122 13.99 10.43 -18.76
C ASP A 122 13.56 9.01 -19.13
N LYS A 123 13.29 8.16 -18.13
CA LYS A 123 12.98 6.74 -18.33
C LYS A 123 11.67 6.37 -17.66
N SER A 124 11.10 5.27 -18.11
CA SER A 124 10.00 4.57 -17.47
C SER A 124 10.36 3.10 -17.35
N ALA A 125 9.83 2.44 -16.32
CA ALA A 125 9.98 1.00 -16.10
C ALA A 125 8.60 0.44 -15.74
N LEU A 126 8.40 -0.85 -16.02
CA LEU A 126 7.17 -1.56 -15.73
C LEU A 126 7.51 -2.87 -15.02
N ALA A 127 7.13 -2.96 -13.76
CA ALA A 127 7.19 -4.21 -13.01
C ALA A 127 5.85 -4.95 -13.16
N VAL A 128 5.90 -6.22 -13.53
CA VAL A 128 4.72 -7.10 -13.56
C VAL A 128 5.01 -8.31 -12.70
N VAL A 129 4.13 -8.58 -11.73
CA VAL A 129 4.15 -9.76 -10.87
C VAL A 129 2.80 -10.44 -11.02
N SER A 130 2.80 -11.77 -11.17
CA SER A 130 1.58 -12.57 -11.30
C SER A 130 1.51 -13.65 -10.23
N LEU A 131 0.28 -14.03 -9.92
CA LEU A 131 -0.04 -15.24 -9.17
C LEU A 131 -1.15 -15.98 -9.95
N PRO A 132 -0.93 -17.20 -10.46
CA PRO A 132 0.31 -18.00 -10.39
C PRO A 132 1.51 -17.30 -11.04
N ASP A 133 2.71 -17.71 -10.62
CA ASP A 133 3.95 -17.20 -11.18
C ASP A 133 4.13 -17.64 -12.64
N GLN A 134 5.10 -17.04 -13.33
CA GLN A 134 5.47 -17.40 -14.71
C GLN A 134 4.37 -17.20 -15.77
N ALA A 135 3.44 -16.27 -15.54
CA ALA A 135 2.54 -15.84 -16.60
C ALA A 135 3.32 -15.13 -17.73
N VAL A 136 2.96 -15.40 -18.99
CA VAL A 136 3.56 -14.72 -20.15
C VAL A 136 3.15 -13.26 -20.14
N VAL A 137 4.13 -12.35 -20.10
CA VAL A 137 3.92 -10.91 -20.19
C VAL A 137 4.05 -10.47 -21.64
N LYS A 138 3.02 -9.81 -22.16
CA LYS A 138 3.01 -9.21 -23.50
C LYS A 138 2.89 -7.69 -23.37
N LEU A 139 3.68 -6.96 -24.15
CA LEU A 139 3.59 -5.51 -24.26
C LEU A 139 3.39 -5.16 -25.73
N GLU A 140 2.31 -4.44 -26.03
CA GLU A 140 1.87 -4.16 -27.42
C GLU A 140 1.70 -5.44 -28.25
N GLY A 141 1.19 -6.51 -27.64
CA GLY A 141 1.00 -7.82 -28.27
C GLY A 141 2.25 -8.70 -28.35
N GLU A 142 3.44 -8.13 -28.16
CA GLU A 142 4.73 -8.84 -28.26
C GLU A 142 5.14 -9.48 -26.93
N PRO A 143 5.52 -10.78 -26.90
CA PRO A 143 6.04 -11.43 -25.70
C PRO A 143 7.32 -10.75 -25.20
N LYS A 144 7.37 -10.41 -23.90
CA LYS A 144 8.53 -9.82 -23.23
C LYS A 144 9.22 -10.76 -22.24
N GLY A 145 8.55 -11.84 -21.83
CA GLY A 145 9.08 -12.83 -20.91
C GLY A 145 7.99 -13.41 -20.02
N PHE A 146 8.41 -13.92 -18.86
CA PHE A 146 7.53 -14.48 -17.83
C PHE A 146 7.59 -13.60 -16.58
N ALA A 147 6.47 -13.44 -15.88
CA ALA A 147 6.43 -12.73 -14.60
C ALA A 147 7.08 -13.59 -13.48
N PRO A 148 7.78 -12.98 -12.50
CA PRO A 148 8.00 -11.55 -12.35
C PRO A 148 9.01 -10.97 -13.36
N ILE A 149 8.74 -9.76 -13.86
CA ILE A 149 9.62 -9.01 -14.78
C ILE A 149 9.63 -7.52 -14.41
N THR A 150 10.72 -6.80 -14.70
CA THR A 150 10.91 -5.37 -14.37
C THR A 150 11.60 -4.63 -15.50
#